data_AF-A0A9D2F8R8-F1
#
_entry.id   AF-A0A9D2F8R8-F1
#
_cell.length_a   1.000
_cell.length_b   1.000
_cell.length_c   1.000
_cell.angle_alpha   90.00
_cell.angle_beta   90.00
_cell.angle_gamma   90.00
#
_symmetry.space_group_name_H-M   'P 1'
#
loop_
_entity.id
_entity.type
_entity.pdbx_description
1 polymer ?
#
loop_
_entity_poly.entity_id
_entity_poly.type
_entity_poly.pdbx_seq_one_letter_code
_entity_poly.pdbx_strand_id
1 'polypeptide(L)'
;HPVLQFAAHQNYRDFYQDEIQSRKALLFPPFCDICVVGFNGMDEVQTEKAAGIFMQTLHRAAERQKETIPMKAMGPSRAGIYKLNNRYRYRIVIKCRAGKRFKQLLGETLRQVLKQKAFADVTVFADINGDIGV
;
A
#
# COMPACT_ATOMS: atom_id res chain seq x y z
N HIS A 1 6.26 -28.72 0.51
CA HIS A 1 5.76 -27.44 1.05
C HIS A 1 4.45 -27.71 1.80
N PRO A 2 4.29 -27.31 3.08
CA PRO A 2 3.12 -27.65 3.90
C PRO A 2 1.78 -27.32 3.23
N VAL A 3 1.64 -26.12 2.66
CA VAL A 3 0.43 -25.72 1.91
C VAL A 3 0.09 -26.68 0.75
N LEU A 4 1.09 -27.15 -0.01
CA LEU A 4 0.85 -28.08 -1.11
C LEU A 4 0.42 -29.47 -0.60
N GLN A 5 0.91 -29.88 0.58
CA GLN A 5 0.49 -31.12 1.22
C GLN A 5 -0.94 -31.01 1.72
N PHE A 6 -1.32 -29.93 2.40
CA PHE A 6 -2.71 -29.72 2.82
C PHE A 6 -3.68 -29.72 1.63
N ALA A 7 -3.30 -29.04 0.53
CA ALA A 7 -4.10 -29.03 -0.69
C ALA A 7 -4.26 -30.43 -1.31
N ALA A 8 -3.17 -31.20 -1.42
CA ALA A 8 -3.21 -32.56 -1.97
C ALA A 8 -4.14 -33.50 -1.18
N HIS A 9 -4.25 -33.31 0.14
CA HIS A 9 -5.13 -34.09 1.00
C HIS A 9 -6.52 -33.45 1.22
N GLN A 10 -6.83 -32.35 0.52
CA GLN A 10 -8.06 -31.55 0.73
C GLN A 10 -8.29 -31.15 2.20
N ASN A 11 -7.21 -31.01 2.98
CA ASN A 11 -7.26 -30.70 4.39
C ASN A 11 -7.33 -29.17 4.61
N TYR A 12 -8.52 -28.61 4.37
CA TYR A 12 -8.77 -27.18 4.54
C TYR A 12 -8.59 -26.70 5.98
N ARG A 13 -8.96 -27.53 6.97
CA ARG A 13 -8.97 -27.14 8.39
C ARG A 13 -7.57 -26.81 8.88
N ASP A 14 -6.62 -27.70 8.65
CA ASP A 14 -5.24 -27.52 9.12
C ASP A 14 -4.53 -26.44 8.30
N PHE A 15 -4.82 -26.35 7.01
CA PHE A 15 -4.39 -25.22 6.18
C PHE A 15 -4.83 -23.89 6.78
N TYR A 16 -6.12 -23.74 7.10
CA TYR A 16 -6.65 -22.50 7.65
C TYR A 16 -6.01 -22.16 9.00
N GLN A 17 -5.82 -23.15 9.87
CA GLN A 17 -5.19 -22.93 11.18
C GLN A 17 -3.74 -22.44 11.04
N ASP A 18 -2.97 -23.03 10.13
CA ASP A 18 -1.58 -22.61 9.88
C ASP A 18 -1.53 -21.21 9.23
N GLU A 19 -2.39 -20.98 8.24
CA GLU A 19 -2.45 -19.74 7.49
C GLU A 19 -2.86 -18.55 8.37
N ILE A 20 -3.90 -18.71 9.19
CA ILE A 20 -4.42 -17.61 10.01
C ILE A 20 -3.41 -17.18 11.09
N GLN A 21 -2.64 -18.12 11.64
CA GLN A 21 -1.56 -17.80 12.59
C GLN A 21 -0.41 -17.07 11.89
N SER A 22 -0.02 -17.53 10.70
CA SER A 22 1.01 -16.87 9.89
C SER A 22 0.61 -15.44 9.53
N ARG A 23 -0.64 -15.22 9.10
CA ARG A 23 -1.17 -13.88 8.82
C ARG A 23 -1.19 -12.98 10.03
N LYS A 24 -1.54 -13.52 11.21
CA LYS A 24 -1.53 -12.77 12.47
C LYS A 24 -0.12 -12.31 12.81
N ALA A 25 0.85 -13.22 12.77
CA ALA A 25 2.25 -12.92 13.07
C ALA A 25 2.84 -11.87 12.13
N LEU A 26 2.48 -11.93 10.85
CA LEU A 26 2.97 -11.01 9.83
C LEU A 26 2.10 -9.74 9.65
N LEU A 27 1.03 -9.57 10.42
CA LEU A 27 0.05 -8.49 10.28
C LEU A 27 -0.45 -8.35 8.83
N PHE A 28 -1.15 -9.38 8.36
CA PHE A 28 -1.93 -9.37 7.12
C PHE A 28 -3.44 -9.42 7.43
N PRO A 29 -4.32 -9.04 6.48
CA PRO A 29 -5.76 -9.18 6.65
C PRO A 29 -6.14 -10.61 7.08
N PRO A 30 -7.05 -10.79 8.05
CA PRO A 30 -7.98 -9.79 8.60
C PRO A 30 -7.45 -8.99 9.81
N PHE A 31 -6.18 -9.12 10.18
CA PHE A 31 -5.61 -8.47 11.38
C PHE A 31 -5.18 -7.01 11.16
N CYS A 32 -5.13 -6.58 9.90
CA CYS A 32 -4.93 -5.20 9.50
C CYS A 32 -5.66 -4.92 8.17
N ASP A 33 -5.75 -3.65 7.82
CA ASP A 33 -6.12 -3.22 6.47
C ASP A 33 -4.85 -2.99 5.63
N ILE A 34 -4.97 -3.17 4.33
CA ILE A 34 -3.90 -2.83 3.39
C ILE A 34 -4.40 -1.69 2.50
N CYS A 35 -3.68 -0.56 2.54
CA CYS A 35 -3.88 0.55 1.63
C CYS A 35 -2.73 0.58 0.63
N VAL A 36 -3.04 0.56 -0.66
CA VAL A 36 -2.06 0.78 -1.74
C VAL A 36 -2.25 2.17 -2.28
N VAL A 37 -1.19 2.98 -2.25
CA VAL A 37 -1.15 4.24 -2.99
C VAL A 37 -0.42 3.99 -4.29
N GLY A 38 -1.12 4.09 -5.41
CA GLY A 38 -0.58 3.87 -6.74
C GLY A 38 -0.26 5.17 -7.47
N PHE A 39 0.81 5.14 -8.26
CA PHE A 39 1.32 6.26 -9.04
C PHE A 39 1.52 5.80 -10.49
N ASN A 40 0.89 6.48 -11.44
CA ASN A 40 0.98 6.15 -12.87
C ASN A 40 1.39 7.39 -13.68
N GLY A 41 2.54 7.36 -14.36
CA GLY A 41 3.05 8.48 -15.16
C GLY A 41 3.75 8.03 -16.45
N MET A 42 3.91 8.93 -17.42
CA MET A 42 4.61 8.61 -18.68
C MET A 42 6.13 8.62 -18.55
N ASP A 43 6.65 9.38 -17.58
CA ASP A 43 8.07 9.47 -17.26
C ASP A 43 8.37 8.67 -15.98
N GLU A 44 9.31 7.72 -16.06
CA GLU A 44 9.68 6.83 -14.95
C GLU A 44 10.22 7.62 -13.76
N VAL A 45 11.19 8.51 -14.03
CA VAL A 45 11.92 9.25 -13.00
C VAL A 45 10.99 10.19 -12.25
N GLN A 46 10.11 10.88 -12.95
CA GLN A 46 9.09 11.75 -12.37
C GLN A 46 8.08 10.94 -11.55
N THR A 47 7.63 9.78 -12.03
CA THR A 47 6.67 8.94 -11.32
C THR A 47 7.25 8.40 -10.02
N GLU A 48 8.50 7.92 -10.06
CA GLU A 48 9.22 7.47 -8.87
C GLU A 48 9.44 8.63 -7.88
N LYS A 49 9.85 9.80 -8.37
CA LYS A 49 10.03 11.00 -7.56
C LYS A 49 8.73 11.43 -6.88
N ALA A 50 7.60 11.41 -7.59
CA ALA A 50 6.29 11.72 -7.02
C ALA A 50 5.94 10.74 -5.89
N ALA A 51 6.18 9.43 -6.09
CA ALA A 51 5.98 8.43 -5.04
C ALA A 51 6.89 8.69 -3.81
N GLY A 52 8.16 9.03 -4.02
CA GLY A 52 9.09 9.39 -2.95
C GLY A 52 8.64 10.63 -2.16
N ILE A 53 8.20 11.69 -2.85
CA ILE A 53 7.66 12.90 -2.21
C ILE A 53 6.42 12.58 -1.39
N PHE A 54 5.51 11.74 -1.91
CA PHE A 54 4.34 11.30 -1.17
C PHE A 54 4.72 10.58 0.12
N MET A 55 5.64 9.60 0.05
CA MET A 55 6.12 8.85 1.21
C MET A 55 6.68 9.77 2.30
N GLN A 56 7.55 10.71 1.93
CA GLN A 56 8.12 11.68 2.87
C GLN A 56 7.08 12.64 3.45
N THR A 57 6.08 13.01 2.66
CA THR A 57 4.99 13.90 3.12
C THR A 57 4.08 13.17 4.09
N LEU A 58 3.72 11.92 3.79
CA LEU A 58 2.94 11.06 4.67
C LEU A 58 3.64 10.86 6.02
N HIS A 59 4.96 10.58 6.01
CA HIS A 59 5.75 10.40 7.23
C HIS A 59 5.72 11.66 8.10
N ARG A 60 6.04 12.82 7.52
CA ARG A 60 6.03 14.11 8.23
C ARG A 60 4.65 14.47 8.75
N ALA A 61 3.59 14.17 8.00
CA ALA A 61 2.23 14.42 8.42
C ALA A 61 1.82 13.49 9.59
N ALA A 62 2.30 12.25 9.59
CA ALA A 62 2.07 11.29 10.66
C ALA A 62 2.78 11.68 11.97
N GLU A 63 4.03 12.15 11.88
CA GLU A 63 4.81 12.63 13.03
C GLU A 63 4.18 13.84 13.72
N ARG A 64 3.42 14.66 12.97
CA ARG A 64 2.70 15.84 13.51
C ARG A 64 1.40 15.49 14.22
N GLN A 65 0.94 14.24 14.14
CA GLN A 65 -0.29 13.83 14.81
C GLN A 65 -0.06 13.76 16.33
N LYS A 66 -1.03 14.24 17.11
CA LYS A 66 -0.95 14.22 18.59
C LYS A 66 -0.85 12.80 19.16
N GLU A 67 -1.44 11.83 18.47
CA GLU A 67 -1.43 10.42 18.83
C GLU A 67 -0.90 9.61 17.67
N THR A 68 -0.17 8.53 17.95
CA THR A 68 0.32 7.61 16.92
C THR A 68 -0.84 6.98 16.14
N ILE A 69 -0.77 7.05 14.80
CA ILE A 69 -1.68 6.32 13.92
C ILE A 69 -1.02 4.98 13.58
N PRO A 70 -1.65 3.82 13.89
CA PRO A 70 -1.05 2.52 13.65
C PRO A 70 -0.99 2.24 12.14
N MET A 71 0.17 2.48 11.55
CA MET A 71 0.46 2.17 10.16
C MET A 71 1.94 1.87 9.92
N LYS A 72 2.23 1.09 8.88
CA LYS A 72 3.57 0.82 8.37
C LYS A 72 3.53 0.90 6.86
N ALA A 73 4.17 1.94 6.32
CA ALA A 73 4.31 2.16 4.88
C ALA A 73 5.60 1.52 4.36
N MET A 74 5.53 0.91 3.18
CA MET A 74 6.63 0.20 2.50
C MET A 74 6.69 0.65 1.04
N GLY A 75 7.91 0.78 0.51
CA GLY A 75 8.17 1.37 -0.80
C GLY A 75 8.71 2.81 -0.68
N PRO A 76 8.67 3.61 -1.78
CA PRO A 76 8.05 3.32 -3.07
C PRO A 76 8.73 2.17 -3.83
N SER A 77 7.97 1.41 -4.59
CA SER A 77 8.50 0.32 -5.43
C SER A 77 7.70 0.19 -6.72
N ARG A 78 8.29 -0.47 -7.71
CA ARG A 78 7.60 -0.81 -8.97
C ARG A 78 6.36 -1.66 -8.67
N ALA A 79 5.24 -1.36 -9.33
CA ALA A 79 4.06 -2.21 -9.28
C ALA A 79 4.35 -3.57 -9.96
N GLY A 80 3.59 -4.62 -9.62
CA GLY A 80 3.77 -5.97 -10.20
C GLY A 80 3.74 -5.95 -11.73
N ILE A 81 2.78 -5.22 -12.31
CA ILE A 81 2.85 -4.79 -13.71
C ILE A 81 3.54 -3.43 -13.75
N TYR A 82 4.81 -3.46 -14.10
CA TYR A 82 5.69 -2.29 -14.03
C TYR A 82 5.31 -1.17 -15.02
N LYS A 83 4.95 -1.52 -16.25
CA LYS A 83 4.53 -0.56 -17.28
C LYS A 83 3.30 -1.10 -18.01
N LEU A 84 2.27 -0.26 -18.15
CA LEU A 84 1.05 -0.61 -18.86
C LEU A 84 0.58 0.61 -19.66
N ASN A 85 0.19 0.41 -20.91
CA ASN A 85 -0.28 1.49 -21.81
C ASN A 85 0.69 2.69 -21.84
N ASN A 86 1.99 2.38 -21.97
CA ASN A 86 3.09 3.34 -21.96
C ASN A 86 3.19 4.22 -20.70
N ARG A 87 2.61 3.80 -19.57
CA ARG A 87 2.74 4.48 -18.27
C ARG A 87 3.46 3.59 -17.27
N TYR A 88 4.46 4.16 -16.61
CA TYR A 88 5.21 3.56 -15.51
C TYR A 88 4.36 3.58 -14.24
N ARG A 89 4.41 2.48 -13.49
CA ARG A 89 3.56 2.24 -12.32
C ARG A 89 4.40 1.98 -11.10
N TYR A 90 4.28 2.87 -10.12
CA TYR A 90 4.87 2.73 -8.80
C TYR A 90 3.77 2.59 -7.75
N ARG A 91 4.12 2.01 -6.61
CA ARG A 91 3.20 1.86 -5.48
C ARG A 91 3.90 2.06 -4.14
N ILE A 92 3.12 2.44 -3.16
CA ILE A 92 3.45 2.36 -1.73
C ILE A 92 2.40 1.47 -1.09
N VAL A 93 2.84 0.48 -0.34
CA VAL A 93 1.96 -0.45 0.37
C VAL A 93 1.96 -0.07 1.85
N ILE A 94 0.78 0.17 2.41
CA ILE A 94 0.61 0.63 3.79
C ILE A 94 -0.24 -0.39 4.53
N LYS A 95 0.39 -1.11 5.47
CA LYS A 95 -0.35 -1.87 6.48
C LYS A 95 -0.89 -0.87 7.50
N CYS A 96 -2.18 -0.88 7.77
CA CYS A 96 -2.80 0.15 8.60
C CYS A 96 -4.04 -0.37 9.33
N ARG A 97 -4.61 0.48 10.17
CA ARG A 97 -6.02 0.41 10.56
C ARG A 97 -6.77 1.50 9.80
N ALA A 98 -7.66 1.13 8.89
CA ALA A 98 -8.40 2.04 7.99
C ALA A 98 -9.53 2.82 8.69
N GLY A 99 -9.25 3.33 9.88
CA GLY A 99 -10.14 4.20 10.64
C GLY A 99 -10.14 5.65 10.15
N LYS A 100 -11.00 6.47 10.76
CA LYS A 100 -11.18 7.89 10.42
C LYS A 100 -9.87 8.68 10.40
N ARG A 101 -9.02 8.51 11.43
CA ARG A 101 -7.75 9.23 11.57
C ARG A 101 -6.77 8.93 10.44
N PHE A 102 -6.62 7.65 10.07
CA PHE A 102 -5.78 7.25 8.93
C PHE A 102 -6.31 7.84 7.61
N LYS A 103 -7.62 7.73 7.37
CA LYS A 103 -8.25 8.28 6.15
C LYS A 103 -8.10 9.81 6.06
N GLN A 104 -8.18 10.52 7.18
CA GLN A 104 -7.93 11.96 7.25
C GLN A 104 -6.48 12.29 6.91
N LEU A 105 -5.51 11.63 7.56
CA LEU A 105 -4.08 11.80 7.28
C LEU A 105 -3.77 11.55 5.79
N LEU A 106 -4.31 10.47 5.23
CA LEU A 106 -4.11 10.10 3.83
C LEU A 106 -4.70 11.16 2.89
N GLY A 107 -5.93 11.60 3.15
CA GLY A 107 -6.60 12.62 2.35
C GLY A 107 -5.92 13.99 2.42
N GLU A 108 -5.41 14.40 3.58
CA GLU A 108 -4.61 15.62 3.74
C GLU A 108 -3.30 15.53 2.96
N THR A 109 -2.60 14.40 3.07
CA THR A 109 -1.37 14.13 2.34
C THR A 109 -1.60 14.23 0.83
N LEU A 110 -2.64 13.56 0.30
CA LEU A 110 -3.03 13.63 -1.11
C LEU A 110 -3.29 15.07 -1.55
N ARG A 111 -4.12 15.82 -0.81
CA ARG A 111 -4.42 17.24 -1.11
C ARG A 111 -3.18 18.13 -1.11
N GLN A 112 -2.20 17.84 -0.25
CA GLN A 112 -0.96 18.60 -0.18
C GLN A 112 -0.06 18.30 -1.37
N VAL A 113 0.13 17.03 -1.72
CA VAL A 113 1.08 16.65 -2.78
C VAL A 113 0.58 16.98 -4.18
N LEU A 114 -0.73 16.86 -4.41
CA LEU A 114 -1.34 17.11 -5.73
C LEU A 114 -1.22 18.58 -6.18
N LYS A 115 -0.86 19.49 -5.28
CA LYS A 115 -0.55 20.90 -5.59
C LYS A 115 0.87 21.10 -6.14
N GLN A 116 1.74 20.10 -6.04
CA GLN A 116 3.14 20.22 -6.42
C GLN A 116 3.34 19.86 -7.90
N LYS A 117 4.22 20.58 -8.60
CA LYS A 117 4.54 20.34 -10.02
C LYS A 117 4.98 18.90 -10.32
N ALA A 118 5.60 18.22 -9.35
CA ALA A 118 6.02 16.83 -9.50
C ALA A 118 4.86 15.86 -9.83
N PHE A 119 3.61 16.25 -9.53
CA PHE A 119 2.42 15.43 -9.73
C PHE A 119 1.60 15.82 -10.97
N ALA A 120 2.02 16.83 -11.76
CA ALA A 120 1.24 17.34 -12.88
C ALA A 120 0.85 16.26 -13.90
N ASP A 121 1.77 15.35 -14.23
CA ASP A 121 1.56 14.27 -15.20
C ASP A 121 1.48 12.87 -14.57
N VAL A 122 1.38 12.82 -13.23
CA VAL A 122 1.34 11.57 -12.46
C VAL A 122 -0.03 11.41 -11.83
N THR A 123 -0.76 10.39 -12.28
CA THR A 123 -2.04 10.01 -11.65
C THR A 123 -1.75 9.30 -10.34
N VAL A 124 -2.38 9.76 -9.25
CA VAL A 124 -2.28 9.14 -7.92
C VAL A 124 -3.64 8.65 -7.47
N PHE A 125 -3.71 7.44 -6.94
CA PHE A 125 -4.91 6.88 -6.33
C PHE A 125 -4.55 6.14 -5.05
N ALA A 126 -5.53 5.99 -4.16
CA ALA A 126 -5.41 5.16 -2.98
C ALA A 126 -6.53 4.13 -2.96
N ASP A 127 -6.16 2.87 -2.82
CA ASP A 127 -7.07 1.74 -2.77
C ASP A 127 -6.90 1.01 -1.43
N ILE A 128 -7.99 0.86 -0.68
CA ILE A 128 -8.00 0.24 0.65
C ILE A 128 -8.72 -1.09 0.53
N ASN A 129 -8.01 -2.17 0.86
CA ASN A 129 -8.48 -3.55 0.79
C ASN A 129 -8.94 -3.99 -0.61
N GLY A 130 -8.56 -3.25 -1.66
CA GLY A 130 -8.70 -3.71 -3.04
C GLY A 130 -7.68 -4.79 -3.40
N ASP A 131 -7.80 -5.30 -4.62
CA ASP A 131 -6.89 -6.32 -5.12
C ASP A 131 -5.47 -5.74 -5.24
N ILE A 132 -4.57 -6.31 -4.44
CA ILE A 132 -3.19 -5.84 -4.30
C ILE A 132 -2.31 -6.31 -5.46
N GLY A 133 -2.84 -7.18 -6.34
CA GLY A 133 -2.15 -7.69 -7.53
C GLY A 133 -0.77 -8.23 -7.19
N VAL A 134 -0.70 -9.09 -6.17
CA VAL A 134 0.48 -9.91 -5.86
C VAL A 134 0.45 -11.13 -6.76
#